data_AF-A0A7U9XHG9-F1
#
_entry.id   AF-A0A7U9XHG9-F1
#
_cell.length_a   1.000
_cell.length_b   1.000
_cell.length_c   1.000
_cell.angle_alpha   90.00
_cell.angle_beta   90.00
_cell.angle_gamma   90.00
#
_symmetry.space_group_name_H-M   'P 1'
#
loop_
_entity.id
_entity.type
_entity.pdbx_description
1 polymer ?
#
loop_
_entity_poly.entity_id
_entity_poly.type
_entity_poly.pdbx_seq_one_letter_code
_entity_poly.pdbx_strand_id
1 'polypeptide(L)' 'MCMYLLAAAADEDEHAIDGAKKGLEGFIACFERAYLAGCIFAGGVDAPGMARGHNALEKAHEMGRQV' A
#
# COMPACT_ATOMS: atom_id res chain seq x y z
N MET A 1 -16.99 -0.41 -4.13
CA MET A 1 -16.16 -0.08 -2.95
C MET A 1 -14.71 -0.07 -3.41
N CYS A 2 -13.98 0.98 -3.12
CA CYS A 2 -12.62 1.17 -3.61
C CYS A 2 -11.65 1.01 -2.44
N MET A 3 -10.67 0.11 -2.56
CA MET A 3 -9.72 -0.18 -1.48
C MET A 3 -8.29 0.11 -1.94
N TYR A 4 -7.48 0.66 -1.03
CA TYR A 4 -6.07 0.99 -1.27
C TYR A 4 -5.19 0.34 -0.21
N LEU A 5 -3.98 -0.06 -0.60
CA LEU A 5 -2.95 -0.53 0.32
C LEU A 5 -1.78 0.45 0.35
N LEU A 6 -1.51 1.03 1.53
CA LEU A 6 -0.28 1.76 1.80
C LEU A 6 0.54 0.91 2.77
N ALA A 7 1.72 0.46 2.37
CA ALA A 7 2.55 -0.44 3.15
C ALA A 7 3.97 0.10 3.30
N ALA A 8 4.59 -0.19 4.44
CA ALA A 8 5.99 0.09 4.73
C ALA A 8 6.62 -1.14 5.39
N ALA A 9 7.89 -1.39 5.12
CA ALA A 9 8.63 -2.49 5.72
C ALA A 9 10.11 -2.12 5.88
N ALA A 10 10.80 -2.81 6.79
CA ALA A 10 12.26 -2.72 6.92
C ALA A 10 12.99 -3.25 5.68
N ASP A 11 12.40 -4.26 5.04
CA ASP A 11 12.90 -4.83 3.80
C ASP A 11 12.60 -3.89 2.62
N GLU A 12 13.53 -3.79 1.67
CA GLU A 12 13.39 -3.01 0.44
C GLU A 12 12.79 -3.85 -0.70
N ASP A 13 12.76 -5.17 -0.56
CA ASP A 13 12.20 -6.08 -1.57
C ASP A 13 10.70 -5.83 -1.76
N GLU A 14 10.27 -5.65 -3.01
CA GLU A 14 8.87 -5.42 -3.36
C GLU A 14 7.95 -6.58 -2.90
N HIS A 15 8.49 -7.80 -2.76
CA HIS A 15 7.77 -8.97 -2.27
C HIS A 15 7.54 -8.96 -0.76
N ALA A 16 8.16 -8.05 0.00
CA ALA A 16 7.98 -7.95 1.44
C ALA A 16 6.51 -7.72 1.86
N ILE A 17 5.68 -7.20 0.95
CA ILE A 17 4.26 -6.92 1.19
C ILE A 17 3.30 -7.94 0.55
N ASP A 18 3.80 -8.99 -0.10
CA ASP A 18 2.96 -9.95 -0.82
C ASP A 18 1.92 -10.60 0.11
N GLY A 19 2.31 -10.93 1.35
CA GLY A 19 1.39 -11.47 2.34
C GLY A 19 0.25 -10.51 2.70
N ALA A 20 0.58 -9.23 2.92
CA ALA A 20 -0.42 -8.19 3.23
C ALA A 20 -1.35 -7.93 2.04
N LYS A 21 -0.79 -7.85 0.83
CA LYS A 21 -1.54 -7.68 -0.42
C LYS A 21 -2.48 -8.87 -0.65
N LYS A 22 -2.00 -10.10 -0.51
CA LYS A 22 -2.81 -11.31 -0.65
C LYS A 22 -3.94 -11.38 0.37
N GLY A 23 -3.68 -11.00 1.62
CA GLY A 23 -4.69 -10.93 2.66
C GLY A 23 -5.81 -9.93 2.33
N LEU A 24 -5.43 -8.74 1.85
CA LEU A 24 -6.39 -7.72 1.42
C LEU A 24 -7.20 -8.16 0.19
N GLU A 25 -6.55 -8.77 -0.80
CA GLU A 25 -7.22 -9.37 -1.96
C GLU A 25 -8.25 -10.43 -1.55
N GLY A 26 -7.92 -11.27 -0.56
CA GLY A 26 -8.84 -12.26 0.01
C GLY A 26 -10.06 -11.63 0.66
N PHE A 27 -9.88 -10.54 1.42
CA PHE A 27 -11.00 -9.78 1.98
C PHE A 27 -11.85 -9.11 0.90
N ILE A 28 -11.24 -8.52 -0.13
CA ILE A 28 -11.95 -7.88 -1.26
C ILE A 28 -12.81 -8.90 -2.00
N ALA A 29 -12.33 -10.14 -2.17
CA ALA A 29 -13.06 -11.21 -2.85
C ALA A 29 -14.41 -11.55 -2.20
N CYS A 30 -14.64 -11.19 -0.93
CA CYS A 30 -15.93 -11.35 -0.27
C CYS A 30 -17.02 -10.36 -0.75
N PHE A 31 -16.65 -9.34 -1.54
CA PHE A 31 -17.55 -8.27 -1.96
C PHE A 31 -17.51 -8.11 -3.49
N GLU A 32 -18.59 -8.50 -4.18
CA GLU A 32 -18.67 -8.52 -5.66
C GLU A 32 -18.36 -7.18 -6.35
N ARG A 33 -18.57 -6.05 -5.65
CA ARG A 33 -18.36 -4.69 -6.18
C ARG A 33 -17.13 -4.00 -5.58
N ALA A 34 -16.30 -4.73 -4.83
CA ALA A 34 -15.05 -4.20 -4.30
C ALA A 34 -13.87 -4.54 -5.21
N TYR A 35 -12.87 -3.66 -5.25
CA TYR A 35 -11.62 -3.92 -5.97
C TYR A 35 -10.46 -3.20 -5.30
N LEU A 36 -9.25 -3.73 -5.52
CA LEU A 36 -8.01 -3.07 -5.12
C LEU A 36 -7.68 -2.00 -6.17
N ALA A 37 -7.80 -0.75 -5.79
CA ALA A 37 -7.61 0.39 -6.69
C ALA A 37 -6.17 0.88 -6.77
N GLY A 38 -5.35 0.54 -5.78
CA GLY A 38 -3.93 0.89 -5.79
C GLY A 38 -3.17 0.31 -4.61
N CYS A 39 -1.87 0.11 -4.82
CA CYS A 39 -0.93 -0.33 -3.80
C CYS A 39 0.33 0.54 -3.88
N ILE A 40 0.74 1.12 -2.76
CA ILE A 40 1.98 1.88 -2.64
C ILE A 40 2.82 1.24 -1.53
N PHE A 41 4.08 0.97 -1.85
CA PHE A 41 5.04 0.39 -0.94
C PHE A 41 6.19 1.38 -0.66
N ALA A 42 6.54 1.52 0.61
CA ALA A 42 7.72 2.22 1.10
C ALA A 42 8.67 1.20 1.77
N GLY A 43 9.51 0.54 0.97
CA GLY A 43 10.56 -0.35 1.47
C GLY A 43 11.66 0.43 2.19
N GLY A 44 12.36 -0.22 3.12
CA GLY A 44 13.37 0.41 3.96
C GLY A 44 12.82 1.44 4.97
N VAL A 45 11.51 1.45 5.22
CA VAL A 45 10.83 2.34 6.18
C VAL A 45 10.28 1.52 7.34
N ASP A 46 11.03 1.47 8.45
CA ASP A 46 10.70 0.70 9.65
C ASP A 46 10.54 1.53 10.94
N ALA A 47 10.84 2.82 10.88
CA ALA A 47 10.79 3.72 12.02
C ALA A 47 9.93 4.98 11.77
N PRO A 48 9.30 5.55 12.82
CA PRO A 48 8.52 6.77 12.71
C PRO A 48 9.31 7.91 12.07
N GLY A 49 8.72 8.55 11.06
CA GLY A 49 9.31 9.69 10.38
C GLY A 49 10.24 9.37 9.21
N MET A 50 10.67 8.12 9.01
CA MET A 50 11.54 7.77 7.87
C MET A 50 10.86 7.86 6.51
N ALA A 51 9.53 7.80 6.46
CA ALA A 51 8.79 8.06 5.23
C ALA A 51 8.94 9.52 4.71
N ARG A 52 9.44 10.45 5.52
CA ARG A 52 9.65 11.85 5.10
C ARG A 52 10.73 11.91 4.03
N GLY A 53 10.39 12.47 2.86
CA GLY A 53 11.29 12.53 1.71
C GLY A 53 11.33 11.24 0.87
N HIS A 54 10.62 10.19 1.28
CA HIS A 54 10.48 8.97 0.49
C HIS A 54 9.46 9.20 -0.64
N ASN A 55 9.79 8.78 -1.87
CA ASN A 55 8.94 8.96 -3.06
C ASN A 55 7.53 8.34 -2.88
N ALA A 56 7.43 7.23 -2.14
CA ALA A 56 6.14 6.61 -1.83
C ALA A 56 5.15 7.56 -1.13
N LEU A 57 5.62 8.54 -0.35
CA LEU A 57 4.75 9.49 0.33
C LEU A 57 4.05 10.44 -0.67
N GLU A 58 4.79 10.91 -1.68
CA GLU A 58 4.23 11.73 -2.76
C GLU A 58 3.23 10.92 -3.60
N LYS A 59 3.61 9.69 -4.00
CA LYS A 59 2.71 8.78 -4.72
C LYS A 59 1.43 8.49 -3.95
N ALA A 60 1.52 8.26 -2.63
CA ALA A 60 0.36 8.03 -1.78
C ALA A 60 -0.56 9.27 -1.72
N HIS A 61 0.02 10.47 -1.63
CA HIS A 61 -0.71 11.72 -1.64
C HIS A 61 -1.43 11.96 -2.99
N GLU A 62 -0.75 11.72 -4.11
CA GLU A 62 -1.33 11.83 -5.46
C GLU A 62 -2.47 10.83 -5.67
N MET A 63 -2.27 9.57 -5.26
CA MET A 63 -3.30 8.54 -5.34
C MET A 63 -4.55 8.93 -4.53
N GLY A 64 -4.38 9.46 -3.32
CA GLY A 64 -5.48 9.92 -2.47
C GLY A 64 -6.23 11.15 -3.02
N ARG A 65 -5.57 12.00 -3.81
CA ARG A 65 -6.20 13.16 -4.47
C ARG A 65 -7.16 12.79 -5.62
N GLN A 66 -7.08 11.56 -6.11
CA GLN A 66 -7.89 11.07 -7.23
C GLN A 66 -9.15 10.32 -6.77
N VAL A 67 -9.46 10.34 -5.46
CA VAL A 67 -10.57 9.63 -4.81
C VAL A 67 -11.70 10.58 -4.47
#